data_AF-A0A7S0WBY8-F1
#
_entry.id   AF-A0A7S0WBY8-F1
#
_cell.length_a   1.000
_cell.length_b   1.000
_cell.length_c   1.000
_cell.angle_alpha   90.00
_cell.angle_beta   90.00
_cell.angle_gamma   90.00
#
_symmetry.space_group_name_H-M   'P 1'
#
loop_
_entity.id
_entity.type
_entity.pdbx_description
1 polymer ?
#
loop_
_entity_poly.entity_id
_entity_poly.type
_entity_poly.pdbx_seq_one_letter_code
_entity_poly.pdbx_strand_id
1 'polypeptide(L)'
;DAFAWLGDAVYADIRTKTRDGHRGREYRGEAFHEAAFHQVKEYEPYARLRATSDVIGTWDDHDYGYNNVGKDWAHKDFAKRAFLDFLDEPIDSERRTRDGGVYDAVDYVNPDGRRVRVVLLDLRWDMEEGDDAREGTLMSEAQWSWLRDVLSSEPRADLTAIGSSIQVLEAGYLMLQGIARFSEPARMVAEGLESWTRTPSQQR
;
A
#
# COMPACT_ATOMS: atom_id res chain seq x y z
N ASP A 1 20.23 -3.72 -7.01
CA ASP A 1 19.44 -2.68 -6.32
C ASP A 1 17.96 -2.98 -6.44
N ALA A 2 17.15 -2.38 -5.57
CA ALA A 2 15.70 -2.52 -5.57
C ALA A 2 15.03 -1.15 -5.61
N PHE A 3 13.90 -1.05 -6.29
CA PHE A 3 13.02 0.11 -6.33
C PHE A 3 11.61 -0.33 -5.96
N ALA A 4 10.96 0.43 -5.08
CA ALA A 4 9.61 0.15 -4.63
C ALA A 4 8.66 1.28 -5.03
N TRP A 5 7.59 0.95 -5.77
CA TRP A 5 6.41 1.82 -5.84
C TRP A 5 5.64 1.73 -4.53
N LEU A 6 5.25 2.88 -3.99
CA LEU A 6 4.42 2.98 -2.79
C LEU A 6 3.02 3.53 -3.08
N GLY A 7 2.72 3.82 -4.34
CA GLY A 7 1.48 4.42 -4.80
C GLY A 7 1.68 5.46 -5.89
N ASP A 8 0.55 5.89 -6.46
CA ASP A 8 0.41 6.85 -7.54
C ASP A 8 1.43 6.67 -8.68
N ALA A 9 1.68 5.41 -9.07
CA ALA A 9 2.46 5.13 -10.28
C ALA A 9 1.73 5.68 -11.52
N VAL A 10 0.39 5.60 -11.52
CA VAL A 10 -0.48 6.18 -12.54
C VAL A 10 -1.64 6.96 -11.93
N TYR A 11 -2.29 7.77 -12.78
CA TYR A 11 -3.58 8.37 -12.48
C TYR A 11 -4.62 7.83 -13.46
N ALA A 12 -5.42 6.86 -13.00
CA ALA A 12 -6.48 6.25 -13.79
C ALA A 12 -7.77 7.11 -13.87
N ASP A 13 -7.81 8.17 -13.07
CA ASP A 13 -8.85 9.18 -13.10
C ASP A 13 -8.29 10.54 -13.56
N ILE A 14 -9.18 11.39 -14.07
CA ILE A 14 -8.82 12.75 -14.48
C ILE A 14 -9.54 13.78 -13.65
N ARG A 15 -8.88 14.91 -13.38
CA ARG A 15 -9.53 16.07 -12.77
C ARG A 15 -10.56 16.63 -13.74
N THR A 16 -11.80 16.74 -13.27
CA THR A 16 -12.90 17.35 -14.00
C THR A 16 -13.34 18.65 -13.33
N LYS A 17 -13.92 19.54 -14.12
CA LYS A 17 -14.53 20.78 -13.62
C LYS A 17 -15.93 20.89 -14.21
N THR A 18 -16.94 20.94 -13.34
CA THR A 18 -18.32 21.14 -13.78
C THR A 18 -18.49 22.58 -14.31
N ARG A 19 -19.56 22.82 -15.07
CA ARG A 19 -19.91 24.16 -15.56
C ARG A 19 -20.07 25.17 -14.41
N ASP A 20 -20.52 24.72 -13.25
CA ASP A 20 -20.70 25.53 -12.04
C ASP A 20 -19.43 25.69 -11.21
N GLY A 21 -18.28 25.21 -11.71
CA GLY A 21 -16.97 25.41 -11.10
C GLY A 21 -16.55 24.38 -10.05
N HIS A 22 -17.38 23.38 -9.76
CA HIS A 22 -17.04 22.30 -8.84
C HIS A 22 -15.93 21.43 -9.45
N ARG A 23 -14.90 21.12 -8.66
CA ARG A 23 -13.82 20.23 -9.03
C ARG A 23 -14.18 18.81 -8.60
N GLY A 24 -14.00 17.86 -9.50
CA GLY A 24 -14.17 16.43 -9.22
C GLY A 24 -13.08 15.62 -9.91
N ARG A 25 -13.22 14.31 -9.83
CA ARG A 25 -12.46 13.37 -10.64
C ARG A 25 -13.42 12.45 -11.39
N GLU A 26 -12.94 11.84 -12.46
CA GLU A 26 -13.72 10.88 -13.25
C GLU A 26 -12.81 9.71 -13.63
N TYR A 27 -13.20 8.49 -13.23
CA TYR A 27 -12.55 7.27 -13.70
C TYR A 27 -12.85 7.07 -15.19
N ARG A 28 -11.80 6.85 -15.99
CA ARG A 28 -11.93 6.80 -17.46
C ARG A 28 -12.08 5.40 -18.03
N GLY A 29 -12.27 4.41 -17.15
CA GLY A 29 -12.48 3.02 -17.52
C GLY A 29 -11.20 2.20 -17.61
N GLU A 30 -11.39 0.89 -17.63
CA GLU A 30 -10.31 -0.12 -17.57
C GLU A 30 -9.27 0.04 -18.68
N ALA A 31 -9.69 0.28 -19.92
CA ALA A 31 -8.76 0.47 -21.04
C ALA A 31 -7.86 1.72 -20.87
N PHE A 32 -8.39 2.80 -20.29
CA PHE A 32 -7.58 3.98 -19.99
C PHE A 32 -6.57 3.69 -18.87
N HIS A 33 -7.01 2.94 -17.86
CA HIS A 33 -6.19 2.54 -16.72
C HIS A 33 -5.00 1.65 -17.15
N GLU A 34 -5.27 0.58 -17.91
CA GLU A 34 -4.21 -0.26 -18.50
C GLU A 34 -3.24 0.57 -19.36
N ALA A 35 -3.76 1.47 -20.21
CA ALA A 35 -2.92 2.33 -21.04
C ALA A 35 -2.02 3.27 -20.22
N ALA A 36 -2.50 3.79 -19.09
CA ALA A 36 -1.70 4.63 -18.20
C ALA A 36 -0.50 3.84 -17.63
N PHE A 37 -0.70 2.59 -17.22
CA PHE A 37 0.40 1.72 -16.78
C PHE A 37 1.39 1.45 -17.91
N HIS A 38 0.91 1.14 -19.11
CA HIS A 38 1.78 0.95 -20.28
C HIS A 38 2.62 2.19 -20.57
N GLN A 39 2.02 3.38 -20.50
CA GLN A 39 2.75 4.64 -20.72
C GLN A 39 3.90 4.83 -19.72
N VAL A 40 3.68 4.52 -18.43
CA VAL A 40 4.74 4.59 -17.42
C VAL A 40 5.81 3.53 -17.70
N LYS A 41 5.42 2.29 -18.02
CA LYS A 41 6.37 1.21 -18.35
C LYS A 41 7.26 1.53 -19.55
N GLU A 42 6.73 2.20 -20.56
CA GLU A 42 7.45 2.59 -21.77
C GLU A 42 8.23 3.90 -21.62
N TYR A 43 8.00 4.65 -20.54
CA TYR A 43 8.76 5.86 -20.26
C TYR A 43 10.24 5.50 -20.07
N GLU A 44 11.06 5.99 -20.99
CA GLU A 44 12.44 5.52 -21.17
C GLU A 44 13.30 5.58 -19.88
N PRO A 45 13.22 6.62 -19.03
CA PRO A 45 13.89 6.61 -17.73
C PRO A 45 13.46 5.48 -16.79
N TYR A 46 12.16 5.16 -16.75
CA TYR A 46 11.66 4.07 -15.91
C TYR A 46 11.99 2.69 -16.51
N ALA A 47 11.94 2.56 -17.83
CA ALA A 47 12.39 1.34 -18.52
C ALA A 47 13.87 1.02 -18.22
N ARG A 48 14.75 2.03 -18.21
CA ARG A 48 16.15 1.85 -17.80
C ARG A 48 16.29 1.41 -16.34
N LEU A 49 15.50 1.99 -15.44
CA LEU A 49 15.51 1.61 -14.02
C LEU A 49 15.10 0.14 -13.84
N ARG A 50 14.02 -0.28 -14.51
CA ARG A 50 13.54 -1.68 -14.51
C ARG A 50 14.55 -2.67 -15.07
N ALA A 51 15.41 -2.24 -16.01
CA ALA A 51 16.43 -3.10 -16.58
C ALA A 51 17.60 -3.41 -15.61
N THR A 52 17.76 -2.63 -14.54
CA THR A 52 18.92 -2.72 -13.63
C THR A 52 18.56 -2.96 -12.17
N SER A 53 17.27 -2.87 -11.83
CA SER A 53 16.78 -2.96 -10.46
C SER A 53 15.64 -3.95 -10.37
N ASP A 54 15.56 -4.63 -9.24
CA ASP A 54 14.35 -5.36 -8.87
C ASP A 54 13.23 -4.34 -8.58
N VAL A 55 12.08 -4.49 -9.24
CA VAL A 55 10.96 -3.57 -9.10
C VAL A 55 9.82 -4.26 -8.37
N ILE A 56 9.61 -3.80 -7.16
CA ILE A 56 8.55 -4.25 -6.26
C ILE A 56 7.57 -3.11 -6.04
N GLY A 57 6.43 -3.37 -5.39
CA GLY A 57 5.56 -2.28 -5.00
C GLY A 57 4.18 -2.66 -4.50
N THR A 58 3.55 -1.67 -3.90
CA THR A 58 2.12 -1.59 -3.58
C THR A 58 1.53 -0.36 -4.28
N TRP A 59 0.22 -0.24 -4.28
CA TRP A 59 -0.50 0.87 -4.90
C TRP A 59 -0.98 1.92 -3.90
N ASP A 60 -1.50 3.04 -4.41
CA ASP A 60 -2.46 3.91 -3.72
C ASP A 60 -3.75 4.05 -4.56
N ASP A 61 -4.68 4.92 -4.17
CA ASP A 61 -6.01 5.05 -4.78
C ASP A 61 -6.00 5.33 -6.28
N HIS A 62 -5.03 6.07 -6.80
CA HIS A 62 -4.97 6.40 -8.22
C HIS A 62 -4.49 5.24 -9.11
N ASP A 63 -3.69 4.32 -8.57
CA ASP A 63 -3.35 3.02 -9.18
C ASP A 63 -4.48 1.99 -8.97
N TYR A 64 -5.23 2.13 -7.87
CA TYR A 64 -6.37 1.28 -7.56
C TYR A 64 -7.60 1.64 -8.40
N GLY A 65 -7.68 2.90 -8.84
CA GLY A 65 -8.46 3.34 -10.00
C GLY A 65 -9.24 4.64 -9.81
N TYR A 66 -9.60 5.00 -8.59
CA TYR A 66 -10.38 6.22 -8.34
C TYR A 66 -10.09 6.76 -6.95
N ASN A 67 -10.02 8.08 -6.84
CA ASN A 67 -9.67 8.78 -5.60
C ASN A 67 -10.49 8.29 -4.40
N ASN A 68 -9.78 7.90 -3.33
CA ASN A 68 -10.29 7.40 -2.04
C ASN A 68 -11.21 6.17 -2.09
N VAL A 69 -11.20 5.38 -3.16
CA VAL A 69 -11.99 4.13 -3.17
C VAL A 69 -11.25 3.00 -2.48
N GLY A 70 -12.01 2.04 -1.96
CA GLY A 70 -11.51 0.89 -1.23
C GLY A 70 -12.22 -0.42 -1.57
N LYS A 71 -12.62 -1.16 -0.55
CA LYS A 71 -13.18 -2.50 -0.61
C LYS A 71 -14.37 -2.67 -1.56
N ASP A 72 -15.23 -1.66 -1.65
CA ASP A 72 -16.45 -1.69 -2.45
C ASP A 72 -16.26 -1.15 -3.88
N TRP A 73 -15.02 -0.88 -4.29
CA TRP A 73 -14.74 -0.45 -5.64
C TRP A 73 -15.00 -1.57 -6.66
N ALA A 74 -15.92 -1.33 -7.59
CA ALA A 74 -16.39 -2.33 -8.54
C ALA A 74 -15.31 -2.85 -9.50
N HIS A 75 -14.19 -2.13 -9.67
CA HIS A 75 -13.10 -2.49 -10.58
C HIS A 75 -11.84 -2.98 -9.85
N LYS A 76 -11.92 -3.32 -8.55
CA LYS A 76 -10.72 -3.70 -7.77
C LYS A 76 -10.00 -4.95 -8.30
N ASP A 77 -10.73 -5.96 -8.76
CA ASP A 77 -10.13 -7.18 -9.33
C ASP A 77 -9.36 -6.87 -10.63
N PHE A 78 -9.94 -5.98 -11.45
CA PHE A 78 -9.27 -5.45 -12.62
C PHE A 78 -7.98 -4.71 -12.22
N ALA A 79 -8.07 -3.79 -11.25
CA ALA A 79 -6.93 -3.00 -10.80
C ALA A 79 -5.80 -3.89 -10.28
N LYS A 80 -6.13 -4.93 -9.49
CA LYS A 80 -5.19 -5.98 -9.06
C LYS A 80 -4.44 -6.60 -10.21
N ARG A 81 -5.16 -7.07 -11.23
CA ARG A 81 -4.55 -7.67 -12.41
C ARG A 81 -3.64 -6.66 -13.13
N ALA A 82 -4.15 -5.46 -13.42
CA ALA A 82 -3.42 -4.43 -14.15
C ALA A 82 -2.15 -3.98 -13.42
N PHE A 83 -2.21 -3.80 -12.10
CA PHE A 83 -1.06 -3.40 -11.29
C PHE A 83 0.00 -4.51 -11.19
N LEU A 84 -0.40 -5.77 -11.02
CA LEU A 84 0.54 -6.89 -11.01
C LEU A 84 1.16 -7.11 -12.40
N ASP A 85 0.42 -6.89 -13.49
CA ASP A 85 0.97 -6.85 -14.84
C ASP A 85 1.94 -5.67 -15.02
N PHE A 86 1.65 -4.52 -14.40
CA PHE A 86 2.55 -3.37 -14.39
C PHE A 86 3.90 -3.68 -13.72
N LEU A 87 3.88 -4.41 -12.61
CA LEU A 87 5.09 -4.84 -11.89
C LEU A 87 5.83 -6.02 -12.53
N ASP A 88 5.32 -6.59 -13.63
CA ASP A 88 5.82 -7.85 -14.20
C ASP A 88 5.75 -9.03 -13.21
N GLU A 89 4.75 -9.03 -12.33
CA GLU A 89 4.57 -10.08 -11.32
C GLU A 89 4.45 -11.46 -12.00
N PRO A 90 5.18 -12.49 -11.54
CA PRO A 90 5.08 -13.84 -12.09
C PRO A 90 3.64 -14.35 -12.15
N ILE A 91 3.31 -15.10 -13.21
CA ILE A 91 1.93 -15.58 -13.46
C ILE A 91 1.43 -16.54 -12.38
N ASP A 92 2.35 -17.27 -11.73
CA ASP A 92 2.12 -18.24 -10.68
C ASP A 92 2.29 -17.66 -9.26
N SER A 93 2.50 -16.34 -9.16
CA SER A 93 2.61 -15.68 -7.86
C SER A 93 1.34 -15.80 -7.04
N GLU A 94 1.51 -16.07 -5.75
CA GLU A 94 0.43 -16.06 -4.76
C GLU A 94 -0.31 -14.71 -4.76
N ARG A 95 0.37 -13.59 -5.06
CA ARG A 95 -0.26 -12.27 -5.15
C ARG A 95 -1.39 -12.25 -6.17
N ARG A 96 -1.29 -13.01 -7.27
CA ARG A 96 -2.32 -13.10 -8.32
C ARG A 96 -3.52 -13.92 -7.90
N THR A 97 -3.33 -14.94 -7.07
CA THR A 97 -4.38 -15.92 -6.73
C THR A 97 -5.00 -15.72 -5.34
N ARG A 98 -4.31 -15.04 -4.41
CA ARG A 98 -4.84 -14.83 -3.07
C ARG A 98 -6.12 -14.00 -3.10
N ASP A 99 -7.05 -14.34 -2.23
CA ASP A 99 -8.24 -13.52 -1.95
C ASP A 99 -7.83 -12.38 -1.02
N GLY A 100 -7.42 -11.25 -1.61
CA GLY A 100 -6.77 -10.15 -0.90
C GLY A 100 -6.04 -9.19 -1.83
N GLY A 101 -5.49 -8.13 -1.24
CA GLY A 101 -4.75 -7.09 -1.94
C GLY A 101 -3.39 -7.51 -2.52
N VAL A 102 -2.59 -6.52 -2.90
CA VAL A 102 -1.26 -6.69 -3.54
C VAL A 102 -0.09 -6.61 -2.56
N TYR A 103 -0.34 -6.69 -1.24
CA TYR A 103 0.72 -6.65 -0.23
C TYR A 103 1.79 -7.73 -0.46
N ASP A 104 3.02 -7.45 -0.07
CA ASP A 104 4.14 -8.37 -0.33
C ASP A 104 5.32 -8.17 0.63
N ALA A 105 6.20 -9.16 0.71
CA ALA A 105 7.44 -9.06 1.48
C ALA A 105 8.59 -9.75 0.75
N VAL A 106 9.71 -9.02 0.61
CA VAL A 106 10.90 -9.50 -0.11
C VAL A 106 12.13 -9.33 0.78
N ASP A 107 12.98 -10.35 0.81
CA ASP A 107 14.26 -10.33 1.50
C ASP A 107 15.41 -10.17 0.51
N TYR A 108 16.24 -9.16 0.74
CA TYR A 108 17.51 -8.98 0.05
C TYR A 108 18.65 -9.35 0.99
N VAL A 109 19.48 -10.30 0.57
CA VAL A 109 20.63 -10.77 1.35
C VAL A 109 21.91 -10.41 0.61
N ASN A 110 22.81 -9.69 1.29
CA ASN A 110 24.11 -9.35 0.73
C ASN A 110 25.10 -10.53 0.84
N PRO A 111 26.27 -10.47 0.18
CA PRO A 111 27.28 -11.54 0.26
C PRO A 111 27.81 -11.84 1.67
N ASP A 112 27.71 -10.88 2.61
CA ASP A 112 28.11 -11.06 4.01
C ASP A 112 27.02 -11.73 4.86
N GLY A 113 25.87 -12.06 4.25
CA GLY A 113 24.72 -12.67 4.93
C GLY A 113 23.80 -11.68 5.63
N ARG A 114 24.05 -10.36 5.52
CA ARG A 114 23.15 -9.34 6.07
C ARG A 114 21.87 -9.26 5.25
N ARG A 115 20.74 -9.14 5.93
CA ARG A 115 19.40 -9.19 5.37
C ARG A 115 18.65 -7.87 5.57
N VAL A 116 18.15 -7.33 4.47
CA VAL A 116 17.12 -6.27 4.48
C VAL A 116 15.80 -6.88 4.04
N ARG A 117 14.77 -6.74 4.86
CA ARG A 117 13.39 -7.11 4.52
C ARG A 117 12.62 -5.88 4.11
N VAL A 118 12.02 -5.89 2.94
CA VAL A 118 11.06 -4.88 2.51
C VAL A 118 9.66 -5.49 2.63
N VAL A 119 8.79 -4.84 3.41
CA VAL A 119 7.38 -5.21 3.59
C VAL A 119 6.53 -4.12 2.96
N LEU A 120 5.62 -4.51 2.08
CA LEU A 120 4.74 -3.62 1.34
C LEU A 120 3.30 -3.93 1.76
N LEU A 121 2.66 -2.95 2.39
CA LEU A 121 1.27 -3.06 2.83
C LEU A 121 0.33 -2.51 1.76
N ASP A 122 -0.75 -3.23 1.53
CA ASP A 122 -1.92 -2.74 0.79
C ASP A 122 -2.92 -2.20 1.80
N LEU A 123 -3.25 -0.91 1.69
CA LEU A 123 -4.24 -0.27 2.55
C LEU A 123 -5.46 0.21 1.77
N ARG A 124 -5.72 -0.32 0.57
CA ARG A 124 -6.87 0.04 -0.29
C ARG A 124 -7.81 -1.14 -0.52
N TRP A 125 -7.29 -2.34 -0.73
CA TRP A 125 -8.10 -3.52 -1.09
C TRP A 125 -9.22 -3.84 -0.11
N ASP A 126 -8.92 -3.81 1.18
CA ASP A 126 -9.87 -4.04 2.28
C ASP A 126 -10.27 -2.75 2.99
N MET A 127 -9.94 -1.59 2.40
CA MET A 127 -10.26 -0.29 2.99
C MET A 127 -11.78 -0.09 3.03
N GLU A 128 -12.30 0.07 4.23
CA GLU A 128 -13.69 0.43 4.49
C GLU A 128 -13.66 1.66 5.38
N GLU A 129 -14.20 2.77 4.88
CA GLU A 129 -14.36 3.99 5.68
C GLU A 129 -15.51 3.76 6.67
N GLY A 130 -15.28 4.03 7.96
CA GLY A 130 -16.34 4.15 8.94
C GLY A 130 -16.71 5.61 9.19
N ASP A 131 -17.87 5.82 9.80
CA ASP A 131 -18.35 7.17 10.16
C ASP A 131 -17.51 7.79 11.30
N ASP A 132 -16.86 6.97 12.12
CA ASP A 132 -15.86 7.35 13.14
C ASP A 132 -14.47 6.82 12.70
N ALA A 133 -13.38 7.51 13.04
CA ALA A 133 -12.01 7.05 12.81
C ALA A 133 -11.66 5.72 13.53
N ARG A 134 -12.52 5.26 14.45
CA ARG A 134 -12.46 3.95 15.12
C ARG A 134 -13.31 2.88 14.43
N GLU A 135 -14.10 3.29 13.45
CA GLU A 135 -14.98 2.46 12.65
C GLU A 135 -14.36 2.37 11.24
N GLY A 136 -14.50 1.22 10.58
CA GLY A 136 -13.82 0.95 9.32
C GLY A 136 -12.60 0.02 9.48
N THR A 137 -11.94 -0.26 8.37
CA THR A 137 -10.85 -1.24 8.28
C THR A 137 -9.86 -0.77 7.21
N LEU A 138 -8.56 -0.92 7.46
CA LEU A 138 -7.52 -0.65 6.44
C LEU A 138 -6.94 -1.94 5.84
N MET A 139 -6.87 -2.99 6.65
CA MET A 139 -6.29 -4.29 6.31
C MET A 139 -7.21 -5.37 6.86
N SER A 140 -7.42 -6.44 6.10
CA SER A 140 -8.12 -7.63 6.61
C SER A 140 -7.31 -8.35 7.70
N GLU A 141 -8.01 -9.18 8.48
CA GLU A 141 -7.38 -10.09 9.44
C GLU A 141 -6.35 -11.02 8.78
N ALA A 142 -6.59 -11.41 7.52
CA ALA A 142 -5.64 -12.22 6.75
C ALA A 142 -4.32 -11.48 6.54
N GLN A 143 -4.37 -10.21 6.13
CA GLN A 143 -3.18 -9.39 5.94
C GLN A 143 -2.50 -9.05 7.28
N TRP A 144 -3.25 -8.83 8.36
CA TRP A 144 -2.68 -8.69 9.70
C TRP A 144 -1.98 -9.96 10.19
N SER A 145 -2.56 -11.14 9.92
CA SER A 145 -1.91 -12.41 10.23
C SER A 145 -0.64 -12.59 9.42
N TRP A 146 -0.71 -12.35 8.11
CA TRP A 146 0.43 -12.41 7.21
C TRP A 146 1.56 -11.48 7.68
N LEU A 147 1.25 -10.23 8.06
CA LEU A 147 2.25 -9.28 8.54
C LEU A 147 2.93 -9.79 9.82
N ARG A 148 2.18 -10.38 10.74
CA ARG A 148 2.73 -10.98 11.97
C ARG A 148 3.70 -12.12 11.65
N ASP A 149 3.33 -12.98 10.70
CA ASP A 149 4.16 -14.10 10.27
C ASP A 149 5.44 -13.61 9.58
N VAL A 150 5.33 -12.62 8.69
CA VAL A 150 6.47 -11.97 8.04
C VAL A 150 7.41 -11.35 9.07
N LEU A 151 6.91 -10.57 10.04
CA LEU A 151 7.76 -9.92 11.05
C LEU A 151 8.38 -10.90 12.05
N SER A 152 7.78 -12.08 12.24
CA SER A 152 8.26 -13.10 13.17
C SER A 152 9.09 -14.20 12.49
N SER A 153 9.16 -14.22 11.17
CA SER A 153 9.83 -15.27 10.41
C SER A 153 11.35 -15.25 10.58
N GLU A 154 11.93 -16.44 10.64
CA GLU A 154 13.37 -16.66 10.69
C GLU A 154 13.90 -17.08 9.31
N PRO A 155 15.14 -16.70 8.93
CA PRO A 155 16.05 -15.85 9.71
C PRO A 155 15.58 -14.39 9.76
N ARG A 156 15.76 -13.74 10.92
CA ARG A 156 15.46 -12.31 11.09
C ARG A 156 16.24 -11.43 10.12
N ALA A 157 15.60 -10.35 9.70
CA ALA A 157 16.26 -9.27 8.99
C ALA A 157 17.06 -8.38 9.94
N ASP A 158 18.21 -7.89 9.50
CA ASP A 158 18.99 -6.87 10.19
C ASP A 158 18.30 -5.49 10.11
N LEU A 159 17.52 -5.27 9.05
CA LEU A 159 16.70 -4.09 8.83
C LEU A 159 15.39 -4.51 8.18
N THR A 160 14.26 -4.06 8.74
CA THR A 160 12.95 -4.17 8.10
C THR A 160 12.47 -2.78 7.71
N ALA A 161 12.26 -2.57 6.40
CA ALA A 161 11.61 -1.38 5.86
C ALA A 161 10.14 -1.72 5.57
N ILE A 162 9.20 -0.90 6.04
CA ILE A 162 7.78 -1.07 5.78
C ILE A 162 7.29 0.11 4.96
N GLY A 163 6.77 -0.16 3.76
CA GLY A 163 6.08 0.78 2.90
C GLY A 163 4.57 0.49 2.88
N SER A 164 3.75 1.51 2.66
CA SER A 164 2.29 1.40 2.66
C SER A 164 1.66 2.35 1.64
N SER A 165 0.47 1.98 1.17
CA SER A 165 -0.34 2.76 0.21
C SER A 165 -0.61 4.20 0.64
N ILE A 166 -0.93 4.40 1.92
CA ILE A 166 -1.24 5.72 2.49
C ILE A 166 -0.29 6.06 3.64
N GLN A 167 -0.27 7.34 4.04
CA GLN A 167 0.52 7.82 5.18
C GLN A 167 0.02 7.20 6.50
N VAL A 168 0.86 6.38 7.12
CA VAL A 168 0.59 5.70 8.40
C VAL A 168 0.29 6.68 9.54
N LEU A 169 0.87 7.88 9.51
CA LEU A 169 0.73 8.88 10.58
C LEU A 169 -0.63 9.60 10.58
N GLU A 170 -1.30 9.69 9.43
CA GLU A 170 -2.62 10.33 9.36
C GLU A 170 -3.72 9.38 9.87
N ALA A 171 -3.54 8.06 9.68
CA ALA A 171 -4.37 7.00 10.25
C ALA A 171 -3.71 6.32 11.48
N GLY A 172 -3.01 7.12 12.31
CA GLY A 172 -2.10 6.61 13.34
C GLY A 172 -2.76 5.63 14.32
N TYR A 173 -4.04 5.79 14.65
CA TYR A 173 -4.75 4.89 15.55
C TYR A 173 -4.94 3.47 14.96
N LEU A 174 -5.30 3.37 13.68
CA LEU A 174 -5.60 2.10 13.02
C LEU A 174 -4.34 1.31 12.67
N MET A 175 -3.25 1.99 12.31
CA MET A 175 -2.02 1.33 11.86
C MET A 175 -0.98 1.15 12.99
N LEU A 176 -0.72 2.19 13.79
CA LEU A 176 0.37 2.14 14.76
C LEU A 176 0.03 1.26 15.95
N GLN A 177 -1.22 1.19 16.41
CA GLN A 177 -1.60 0.27 17.48
C GLN A 177 -1.43 -1.21 17.08
N GLY A 178 -1.69 -1.56 15.82
CA GLY A 178 -1.48 -2.92 15.31
C GLY A 178 0.01 -3.30 15.26
N ILE A 179 0.86 -2.38 14.78
CA ILE A 179 2.31 -2.60 14.61
C ILE A 179 3.08 -2.44 15.93
N ALA A 180 2.55 -1.66 16.88
CA ALA A 180 3.15 -1.39 18.20
C ALA A 180 3.53 -2.65 18.98
N ARG A 181 2.81 -3.75 18.78
CA ARG A 181 3.08 -5.02 19.47
C ARG A 181 4.35 -5.71 18.99
N PHE A 182 4.89 -5.30 17.84
CA PHE A 182 5.99 -5.98 17.13
C PHE A 182 7.22 -5.11 16.95
N SER A 183 7.13 -3.80 17.17
CA SER A 183 8.30 -2.92 17.18
C SER A 183 8.19 -1.84 18.25
N GLU A 184 9.24 -1.71 19.06
CA GLU A 184 9.33 -0.69 20.11
C GLU A 184 9.17 0.74 19.56
N PRO A 185 9.74 1.11 18.39
CA PRO A 185 9.48 2.41 17.79
C PRO A 185 8.01 2.66 17.45
N ALA A 186 7.30 1.69 16.85
CA ALA A 186 5.87 1.86 16.57
C ALA A 186 5.03 1.95 17.85
N ARG A 187 5.42 1.21 18.91
CA ARG A 187 4.81 1.32 20.25
C ARG A 187 4.96 2.71 20.83
N MET A 188 6.17 3.26 20.78
CA MET A 188 6.45 4.60 21.29
C MET A 188 5.67 5.69 20.55
N VAL A 189 5.49 5.56 19.22
CA VAL A 189 4.67 6.50 18.45
C VAL A 189 3.18 6.32 18.74
N ALA A 190 2.69 5.08 18.86
CA ALA A 190 1.29 4.79 19.21
C ALA A 190 0.91 5.32 20.60
N GLU A 191 1.73 5.02 21.62
CA GLU A 191 1.56 5.50 22.99
C GLU A 191 1.70 7.03 23.07
N GLY A 192 2.59 7.60 22.25
CA GLY A 192 2.68 9.04 22.01
C GLY A 192 1.33 9.59 21.54
N LEU A 193 0.80 9.14 20.41
CA LEU A 193 -0.48 9.65 19.86
C LEU A 193 -1.68 9.49 20.82
N GLU A 194 -1.73 8.42 21.62
CA GLU A 194 -2.73 8.28 22.69
C GLU A 194 -2.62 9.38 23.76
N SER A 195 -1.39 9.78 24.13
CA SER A 195 -1.17 10.84 25.11
C SER A 195 -1.58 12.23 24.61
N TRP A 196 -1.47 12.48 23.29
CA TRP A 196 -1.84 13.73 22.64
C TRP A 196 -3.35 13.86 22.35
N THR A 197 -4.05 12.74 22.17
CA THR A 197 -5.51 12.72 21.92
C THR A 197 -6.35 12.80 23.19
N ARG A 198 -5.77 12.54 24.37
CA ARG A 198 -6.43 12.81 25.66
C ARG A 198 -6.55 14.32 25.87
N THR A 199 -7.78 14.85 25.79
CA THR A 199 -8.07 16.20 26.24
C THR A 199 -7.79 16.31 27.76
N PRO A 200 -7.40 17.50 28.28
CA PRO A 200 -7.00 17.67 29.69
C PRO A 200 -8.03 17.21 30.74
N SER A 201 -9.30 16.99 30.36
CA SER A 201 -10.36 16.45 31.22
C SER A 201 -10.26 14.94 31.48
N GLN A 202 -9.49 14.19 30.67
CA GLN A 202 -9.34 12.73 30.79
C GLN A 202 -8.04 12.29 31.50
N GLN A 203 -7.25 13.25 32.00
CA GLN A 203 -5.99 13.00 32.73
C GLN A 203 -6.13 13.09 34.26
N ARG A 204 -7.33 12.86 34.83
CA ARG A 204 -7.55 12.81 36.29
C ARG A 204 -7.96 11.42 36.75
#